data_AF-A0A957SEN0-F1
#
_entry.id   AF-A0A957SEN0-F1
#
_cell.length_a   1.000
_cell.length_b   1.000
_cell.length_c   1.000
_cell.angle_alpha   90.00
_cell.angle_beta   90.00
_cell.angle_gamma   90.00
#
_symmetry.space_group_name_H-M   'P 1'
#
loop_
_entity.id
_entity.type
_entity.pdbx_description
1 polymer ?
#
loop_
_entity_poly.entity_id
_entity_poly.type
_entity_poly.pdbx_seq_one_letter_code
_entity_poly.pdbx_strand_id
1 'polypeptide(L)'
;RPIAHALALHPVVDSRLRERANWGDTPGQSFAEFVVEWERCSAERNYAPPGGQSAYTAGRNFATALHDVARTNPDAHVIVVTHGGAITDFLRNQYSAAALTTYNPTYLHMAECSITTVTFDGLQFALQTLAADEHLN
;
A
#
# COMPACT_ATOMS: atom_id res chain seq x y z
N ARG A 1 2.44 17.94 3.20
CA ARG A 1 1.08 17.44 2.88
C ARG A 1 0.47 18.24 1.71
N PRO A 2 1.05 18.19 0.49
CA PRO A 2 0.68 19.11 -0.59
C PRO A 2 -0.75 18.93 -1.10
N ILE A 3 -1.20 17.68 -1.29
CA ILE A 3 -2.56 17.35 -1.76
C ILE A 3 -3.63 17.92 -0.84
N ALA A 4 -3.50 17.65 0.47
CA ALA A 4 -4.46 18.14 1.46
C ALA A 4 -4.52 19.68 1.49
N HIS A 5 -3.38 20.35 1.32
CA HIS A 5 -3.34 21.82 1.23
C HIS A 5 -4.05 22.33 -0.02
N ALA A 6 -3.77 21.75 -1.19
CA ALA A 6 -4.38 22.14 -2.46
C ALA A 6 -5.91 21.96 -2.46
N LEU A 7 -6.41 20.96 -1.73
CA LEU A 7 -7.85 20.66 -1.63
C LEU A 7 -8.52 21.30 -0.39
N ALA A 8 -7.78 22.08 0.41
CA ALA A 8 -8.27 22.63 1.68
C ALA A 8 -8.86 21.57 2.63
N LEU A 9 -8.24 20.39 2.68
CA LEU A 9 -8.65 19.25 3.51
C LEU A 9 -7.76 19.10 4.76
N HIS A 10 -8.35 18.56 5.82
CA HIS A 10 -7.62 18.11 7.00
C HIS A 10 -7.29 16.62 6.89
N PRO A 11 -6.01 16.22 6.79
CA PRO A 11 -5.66 14.82 6.67
C PRO A 11 -5.71 14.13 8.04
N VAL A 12 -6.32 12.95 8.05
CA VAL A 12 -6.34 12.04 9.20
C VAL A 12 -5.18 11.04 9.05
N VAL A 13 -4.50 10.75 10.16
CA VAL A 13 -3.40 9.78 10.19
C VAL A 13 -3.92 8.46 10.74
N ASP A 14 -3.62 7.36 10.05
CA ASP A 14 -3.98 6.01 10.47
C ASP A 14 -2.72 5.12 10.48
N SER A 15 -2.41 4.52 11.63
CA SER A 15 -1.22 3.68 11.81
C SER A 15 -1.28 2.37 11.02
N ARG A 16 -2.47 1.94 10.57
CA ARG A 16 -2.67 0.75 9.74
C ARG A 16 -2.17 0.94 8.31
N LEU A 17 -1.87 2.19 7.89
CA LEU A 17 -1.37 2.55 6.57
C LEU A 17 0.16 2.65 6.51
N ARG A 18 0.88 2.20 7.54
CA ARG A 18 2.35 2.23 7.58
C ARG A 18 2.96 1.13 6.70
N GLU A 19 4.18 1.37 6.24
CA GLU A 19 5.00 0.34 5.58
C GLU A 19 5.22 -0.85 6.52
N ARG A 20 5.35 -2.06 5.95
CA ARG A 20 5.52 -3.29 6.74
C ARG A 20 6.81 -3.31 7.56
N ALA A 21 7.86 -2.64 7.07
CA ALA A 21 9.15 -2.45 7.73
C ALA A 21 9.85 -1.24 7.12
N ASN A 22 10.53 -0.41 7.91
CA ASN A 22 11.28 0.73 7.39
C ASN A 22 12.79 0.54 7.56
N TRP A 23 13.54 1.06 6.60
CA TRP A 23 14.99 1.17 6.74
C TRP A 23 15.33 2.03 7.96
N GLY A 24 16.24 1.53 8.80
CA GLY A 24 16.68 2.23 10.01
C GLY A 24 15.84 1.93 11.27
N ASP A 25 14.76 1.16 11.18
CA ASP A 25 13.97 0.75 12.36
C ASP A 25 14.75 -0.25 13.24
N THR A 26 15.67 -1.02 12.65
CA THR A 26 16.51 -1.99 13.38
C THR A 26 17.90 -1.39 13.67
N PRO A 27 18.26 -1.15 14.95
CA PRO A 27 19.56 -0.60 15.31
C PRO A 27 20.72 -1.49 14.84
N GLY A 28 21.71 -0.90 14.17
CA GLY A 28 22.90 -1.60 13.71
C GLY A 28 22.73 -2.44 12.43
N GLN A 29 21.51 -2.52 11.87
CA GLN A 29 21.28 -3.16 10.59
C GLN A 29 21.93 -2.35 9.46
N SER A 30 22.64 -3.02 8.56
CA SER A 30 23.17 -2.45 7.32
C SER A 30 22.11 -2.45 6.20
N PHE A 31 22.29 -1.60 5.19
CA PHE A 31 21.31 -1.48 4.10
C PHE A 31 21.19 -2.79 3.32
N ALA A 32 22.29 -3.51 3.13
CA ALA A 32 22.30 -4.82 2.49
C ALA A 32 21.47 -5.85 3.27
N GLU A 33 21.60 -5.90 4.60
CA GLU A 33 20.79 -6.78 5.44
C GLU A 33 19.30 -6.42 5.37
N PHE A 34 18.98 -5.13 5.34
CA PHE A 34 17.60 -4.67 5.14
C PHE A 34 17.04 -5.12 3.80
N VAL A 35 17.81 -5.01 2.71
CA VAL A 35 17.37 -5.46 1.37
C VAL A 35 17.12 -6.97 1.36
N VAL A 36 18.01 -7.79 1.91
CA VAL A 36 17.81 -9.25 2.02
C VAL A 36 16.54 -9.57 2.81
N GLU A 37 16.33 -8.89 3.93
CA GLU A 37 15.14 -9.09 4.76
C GLU A 37 13.86 -8.64 4.02
N TRP A 38 13.92 -7.53 3.29
CA TRP A 38 12.83 -7.00 2.49
C TRP A 38 12.42 -7.96 1.35
N GLU A 39 13.40 -8.54 0.67
CA GLU A 39 13.21 -9.57 -0.37
C GLU A 39 12.57 -10.82 0.22
N ARG A 40 13.07 -11.29 1.37
CA ARG A 40 12.47 -12.42 2.09
C ARG A 40 11.02 -12.16 2.46
N CYS A 41 10.70 -11.00 3.03
CA CYS A 41 9.31 -10.63 3.36
C CYS A 41 8.41 -10.60 2.12
N SER A 42 8.96 -10.19 0.96
CA SER A 42 8.21 -10.12 -0.30
C SER A 42 7.87 -11.51 -0.85
N ALA A 43 8.80 -12.45 -0.73
CA ALA A 43 8.65 -13.84 -1.16
C ALA A 43 7.85 -14.68 -0.16
N GLU A 44 8.26 -14.69 1.11
CA GLU A 44 7.62 -15.39 2.22
C GLU A 44 6.58 -14.47 2.89
N ARG A 45 5.41 -14.31 2.26
CA ARG A 45 4.44 -13.27 2.69
C ARG A 45 3.93 -13.35 4.13
N ASN A 46 4.08 -14.50 4.79
CA ASN A 46 3.71 -14.70 6.20
C ASN A 46 4.86 -14.49 7.18
N TYR A 47 6.10 -14.38 6.69
CA TYR A 47 7.26 -14.05 7.50
C TYR A 47 7.17 -12.60 7.97
N ALA A 48 7.38 -12.37 9.26
CA ALA A 48 7.42 -11.04 9.87
C ALA A 48 8.86 -10.73 10.29
N PRO A 49 9.46 -9.64 9.79
CA PRO A 49 10.80 -9.26 10.18
C PRO A 49 10.83 -8.69 11.60
N PRO A 50 11.98 -8.70 12.29
CA PRO A 50 12.14 -8.01 13.57
C PRO A 50 11.70 -6.53 13.47
N GLY A 51 10.83 -6.10 14.39
CA GLY A 51 10.34 -4.71 14.43
C GLY A 51 9.31 -4.34 13.35
N GLY A 52 8.95 -5.25 12.45
CA GLY A 52 7.97 -5.02 11.38
C GLY A 52 6.78 -5.98 11.43
N GLN A 53 6.07 -6.04 10.31
CA GLN A 53 4.92 -6.92 10.09
C GLN A 53 5.17 -7.79 8.86
N SER A 54 4.49 -8.92 8.78
CA SER A 54 4.47 -9.68 7.53
C SER A 54 3.74 -8.92 6.43
N ALA A 55 4.14 -9.13 5.18
CA ALA A 55 3.47 -8.58 4.00
C ALA A 55 1.95 -8.89 4.02
N TYR A 56 1.57 -10.11 4.40
CA TYR A 56 0.17 -10.49 4.53
C TYR A 56 -0.57 -9.64 5.59
N THR A 57 0.07 -9.41 6.75
CA THR A 57 -0.51 -8.63 7.84
C THR A 57 -0.65 -7.16 7.48
N ALA A 58 0.37 -6.55 6.86
CA ALA A 58 0.34 -5.17 6.42
C ALA A 58 -0.79 -4.94 5.41
N GLY A 59 -0.90 -5.80 4.39
CA GLY A 59 -1.99 -5.74 3.41
C GLY A 59 -3.38 -5.92 4.03
N ARG A 60 -3.52 -6.80 5.04
CA ARG A 60 -4.79 -6.97 5.77
C ARG A 60 -5.15 -5.73 6.59
N ASN A 61 -4.18 -5.16 7.31
CA ASN A 61 -4.40 -3.94 8.10
C ASN A 61 -4.84 -2.77 7.22
N PHE A 62 -4.22 -2.63 6.05
CA PHE A 62 -4.62 -1.64 5.07
C PHE A 62 -6.04 -1.90 4.55
N ALA A 63 -6.38 -3.14 4.18
CA ALA A 63 -7.75 -3.48 3.77
C ALA A 63 -8.79 -3.14 4.85
N THR A 64 -8.52 -3.45 6.12
CA THR A 64 -9.38 -3.07 7.24
C THR A 64 -9.56 -1.56 7.34
N ALA A 65 -8.48 -0.78 7.19
CA ALA A 65 -8.57 0.68 7.19
C ALA A 65 -9.44 1.21 6.04
N LEU A 66 -9.28 0.68 4.84
CA LEU A 66 -10.11 1.07 3.69
C LEU A 66 -11.59 0.72 3.88
N HIS A 67 -11.91 -0.44 4.45
CA HIS A 67 -13.29 -0.79 4.77
C HIS A 67 -13.92 0.17 5.79
N ASP A 68 -13.19 0.54 6.84
CA ASP A 68 -13.67 1.52 7.82
C ASP A 68 -13.90 2.90 7.19
N VAL A 69 -12.97 3.35 6.34
CA VAL A 69 -13.08 4.59 5.58
C VAL A 69 -14.31 4.57 4.68
N ALA A 70 -14.49 3.50 3.89
CA ALA A 70 -15.63 3.38 2.98
C ALA A 70 -16.97 3.33 3.72
N ARG A 71 -17.04 2.64 4.87
CA ARG A 71 -18.25 2.58 5.70
C ARG A 71 -18.61 3.93 6.31
N THR A 72 -17.61 4.75 6.65
CA THR A 72 -17.82 6.07 7.27
C THR A 72 -18.03 7.19 6.25
N ASN A 73 -17.68 6.95 4.99
CA ASN A 73 -17.77 7.92 3.90
C ASN A 73 -18.43 7.27 2.66
N PRO A 74 -19.72 6.87 2.74
CA PRO A 74 -20.42 6.31 1.59
C PRO A 74 -20.47 7.34 0.44
N ASP A 75 -20.34 6.86 -0.79
CA ASP A 75 -20.40 7.66 -2.03
C ASP A 75 -19.36 8.80 -2.14
N ALA A 76 -18.26 8.70 -1.38
CA ALA A 76 -17.19 9.71 -1.39
C ALA A 76 -15.96 9.25 -2.18
N HIS A 77 -15.22 10.24 -2.73
CA HIS A 77 -13.85 10.04 -3.17
C HIS A 77 -12.90 10.28 -2.00
N VAL A 78 -12.08 9.27 -1.68
CA VAL A 78 -11.09 9.37 -0.61
C VAL A 78 -9.69 9.23 -1.19
N ILE A 79 -8.81 10.14 -0.78
CA ILE A 79 -7.38 10.07 -1.12
C ILE A 79 -6.65 9.45 0.07
N VAL A 80 -5.93 8.36 -0.19
CA VAL A 80 -5.06 7.71 0.78
C VAL A 80 -3.62 7.88 0.33
N VAL A 81 -2.77 8.43 1.19
CA VAL A 81 -1.33 8.56 0.97
C VAL A 81 -0.62 7.57 1.88
N THR A 82 0.17 6.68 1.30
CA THR A 82 0.85 5.58 2.00
C THR A 82 2.14 5.22 1.26
N HIS A 83 2.63 3.99 1.43
CA HIS A 83 3.90 3.48 0.94
C HIS A 83 3.69 2.47 -0.18
N GLY A 84 4.69 2.33 -1.06
CA GLY A 84 4.63 1.40 -2.18
C GLY A 84 4.47 -0.06 -1.73
N GLY A 85 5.20 -0.50 -0.70
CA GLY A 85 5.09 -1.85 -0.17
C GLY A 85 3.70 -2.14 0.41
N ALA A 86 3.15 -1.20 1.18
CA ALA A 86 1.79 -1.31 1.73
C ALA A 86 0.73 -1.46 0.63
N ILE A 87 0.80 -0.65 -0.44
CA ILE A 87 -0.11 -0.77 -1.60
C ILE A 87 0.03 -2.14 -2.25
N THR A 88 1.26 -2.56 -2.58
CA THR A 88 1.53 -3.87 -3.19
C THR A 88 1.02 -5.01 -2.31
N ASP A 89 1.19 -4.94 -1.00
CA ASP A 89 0.76 -5.96 -0.05
C ASP A 89 -0.76 -6.06 0.08
N PHE A 90 -1.47 -4.93 0.06
CA PHE A 90 -2.93 -4.88 -0.05
C PHE A 90 -3.40 -5.54 -1.35
N LEU A 91 -2.84 -5.13 -2.48
CA LEU A 91 -3.24 -5.64 -3.80
C LEU A 91 -3.02 -7.15 -3.93
N ARG A 92 -1.89 -7.66 -3.45
CA ARG A 92 -1.57 -9.10 -3.46
C ARG A 92 -2.44 -9.93 -2.52
N ASN A 93 -3.12 -9.31 -1.55
CA ASN A 93 -4.15 -9.98 -0.74
C ASN A 93 -5.50 -10.02 -1.46
N GLN A 94 -5.81 -9.00 -2.25
CA GLN A 94 -7.14 -8.82 -2.85
C GLN A 94 -7.27 -9.45 -4.24
N TYR A 95 -6.18 -9.54 -4.99
CA TYR A 95 -6.19 -9.95 -6.40
C TYR A 95 -5.15 -11.03 -6.69
N SER A 96 -5.40 -11.82 -7.75
CA SER A 96 -4.41 -12.77 -8.25
C SER A 96 -3.27 -12.03 -8.98
N ALA A 97 -2.08 -12.64 -9.01
CA ALA A 97 -0.95 -12.08 -9.75
C ALA A 97 -1.28 -11.87 -11.24
N ALA A 98 -2.01 -12.81 -11.85
CA ALA A 98 -2.44 -12.68 -13.25
C ALA A 98 -3.31 -11.44 -13.49
N ALA A 99 -4.26 -11.16 -12.58
CA ALA A 99 -5.10 -9.97 -12.67
C ALA A 99 -4.27 -8.69 -12.54
N LEU A 100 -3.35 -8.61 -11.57
CA LEU A 100 -2.49 -7.44 -11.37
C LEU A 100 -1.57 -7.19 -12.57
N THR A 101 -0.99 -8.25 -13.14
CA THR A 101 -0.13 -8.17 -14.32
C THR A 101 -0.86 -7.61 -15.56
N THR A 102 -2.17 -7.80 -15.68
CA THR A 102 -2.97 -7.20 -16.77
C THR A 102 -3.00 -5.67 -16.68
N TYR A 103 -2.97 -5.10 -15.46
CA TYR A 103 -2.94 -3.66 -15.27
C TYR A 103 -1.53 -3.10 -15.32
N ASN A 104 -0.57 -3.77 -14.66
CA ASN A 104 0.81 -3.34 -14.63
C ASN A 104 1.75 -4.56 -14.45
N PRO A 105 2.55 -4.93 -15.46
CA PRO A 105 3.44 -6.09 -15.37
C PRO A 105 4.55 -5.94 -14.34
N THR A 106 4.84 -4.71 -13.90
CA THR A 106 5.83 -4.39 -12.87
C THR A 106 5.20 -3.92 -11.57
N TYR A 107 3.97 -4.35 -11.23
CA TYR A 107 3.24 -3.91 -10.03
C TYR A 107 3.93 -4.17 -8.68
N LEU A 108 5.03 -4.92 -8.66
CA LEU A 108 5.88 -5.06 -7.48
C LEU A 108 6.78 -3.83 -7.25
N HIS A 109 6.88 -2.95 -8.25
CA HIS A 109 7.62 -1.69 -8.22
C HIS A 109 6.62 -0.54 -8.39
N MET A 110 6.38 0.19 -7.31
CA MET A 110 5.54 1.38 -7.31
C MET A 110 6.44 2.62 -7.39
N ALA A 111 6.27 3.43 -8.43
CA ALA A 111 6.95 4.72 -8.50
C ALA A 111 6.43 5.65 -7.38
N GLU A 112 7.31 6.50 -6.86
CA GLU A 112 6.91 7.54 -5.90
C GLU A 112 5.83 8.43 -6.54
N CYS A 113 4.83 8.81 -5.75
CA CYS A 113 3.68 9.61 -6.21
C CYS A 113 2.77 8.96 -7.27
N SER A 114 3.02 7.71 -7.70
CA SER A 114 2.10 7.01 -8.60
C SER A 114 0.71 6.83 -7.97
N ILE A 115 -0.31 6.79 -8.83
CA ILE A 115 -1.73 6.74 -8.43
C ILE A 115 -2.28 5.33 -8.69
N THR A 116 -2.89 4.74 -7.66
CA THR A 116 -3.67 3.51 -7.76
C THR A 116 -5.10 3.81 -7.36
N THR A 117 -6.06 3.41 -8.20
CA THR A 117 -7.48 3.71 -8.03
C THR A 117 -8.25 2.41 -7.86
N VAL A 118 -9.06 2.32 -6.81
CA VAL A 118 -10.02 1.24 -6.57
C VAL A 118 -11.40 1.84 -6.34
N THR A 119 -12.44 1.12 -6.72
CA THR A 119 -13.83 1.39 -6.32
C THR A 119 -14.27 0.36 -5.28
N PHE A 120 -15.20 0.74 -4.39
CA PHE A 120 -15.76 -0.17 -3.38
C PHE A 120 -17.26 -0.29 -3.59
N ASP A 121 -17.76 -1.52 -3.75
CA ASP A 121 -19.18 -1.80 -4.02
C ASP A 121 -20.01 -2.11 -2.76
N GLY A 122 -19.41 -1.96 -1.57
CA GLY A 122 -20.01 -2.35 -0.29
C GLY A 122 -19.53 -3.71 0.22
N LEU A 123 -18.91 -4.53 -0.63
CA LEU A 123 -18.39 -5.85 -0.28
C LEU A 123 -16.90 -5.97 -0.60
N GLN A 124 -16.49 -5.54 -1.79
CA GLN A 124 -15.15 -5.77 -2.32
C GLN A 124 -14.62 -4.53 -3.04
N PHE A 125 -13.29 -4.48 -3.15
CA PHE A 125 -12.60 -3.47 -3.95
C PHE A 125 -12.43 -3.96 -5.39
N ALA A 126 -12.75 -3.12 -6.36
CA ALA A 126 -12.48 -3.35 -7.78
C ALA A 126 -11.37 -2.40 -8.27
N LEU A 127 -10.29 -2.96 -8.81
CA LEU A 127 -9.15 -2.22 -9.31
C LEU A 127 -9.48 -1.50 -10.62
N GLN A 128 -9.21 -0.20 -10.70
CA GLN A 128 -9.43 0.64 -11.88
C GLN A 128 -8.12 1.02 -12.54
N THR A 129 -7.10 1.36 -11.74
CA THR A 129 -5.80 1.81 -12.22
C THR A 129 -4.72 1.39 -11.23
N LEU A 130 -3.53 1.03 -11.71
CA LEU A 130 -2.44 0.51 -10.89
C LEU A 130 -1.12 1.21 -11.22
N ALA A 131 -0.61 1.99 -10.27
CA ALA A 131 0.62 2.79 -10.39
C ALA A 131 0.70 3.65 -11.66
N ALA A 132 -0.36 4.40 -11.94
CA ALA A 132 -0.37 5.45 -12.95
C ALA A 132 0.59 6.58 -12.55
N ASP A 133 1.56 6.88 -13.42
CA ASP A 133 2.61 7.88 -13.20
C ASP A 133 2.65 8.95 -14.32
N GLU A 134 1.62 9.02 -15.15
CA GLU A 134 1.58 9.90 -16.33
C GLU A 134 1.72 11.38 -15.96
N HIS A 135 1.29 11.76 -14.76
CA HIS A 135 1.38 13.11 -14.23
C HIS A 135 2.78 13.54 -13.77
N LEU A 136 3.76 12.62 -13.77
CA LEU A 136 5.15 12.89 -13.38
C LEU A 136 6.04 13.28 -14.56
N ASN A 137 5.51 13.23 -15.80
CA ASN A 137 6.23 13.54 -17.04
C ASN A 137 5.87 14.92 -17.61
#